data_AF-A0A7C1H1L3-F1
#
_entry.id   AF-A0A7C1H1L3-F1
#
_cell.length_a   1.000
_cell.length_b   1.000
_cell.length_c   1.000
_cell.angle_alpha   90.00
_cell.angle_beta   90.00
_cell.angle_gamma   90.00
#
_symmetry.space_group_name_H-M   'P 1'
#
loop_
_entity.id
_entity.type
_entity.pdbx_description
1 polymer ?
#
loop_
_entity_poly.entity_id
_entity_poly.type
_entity_poly.pdbx_seq_one_letter_code
_entity_poly.pdbx_strand_id
1 'polypeptide(L)'
;MDVLLDITVLFALALALCFLVERFMEIVKSLYDLLDSRFDWFKYWTKKTYRIRNTLENRLRIVEYAGKRNTAIVLNKFKEKLMNEAEPSEGEVPVLSGDLVRAVTIKAYSKIIGITAGILLAFWMKVDLFDVFQSAMSDSSLWIVNIKSQSWRIVISGAIIGLGTDPLHKFIRTIENRREKKEQREKVQTKKEVAS
;
A
#
# COMPACT_ATOMS: atom_id res chain seq x y z
N MET A 1 -16.22 -9.46 -29.92
CA MET A 1 -15.66 -10.42 -28.94
C MET A 1 -14.18 -10.16 -28.72
N ASP A 2 -13.45 -9.77 -29.77
CA ASP A 2 -11.99 -9.58 -29.72
C ASP A 2 -11.53 -8.55 -28.69
N VAL A 3 -12.20 -7.40 -28.60
CA VAL A 3 -11.88 -6.35 -27.60
C VAL A 3 -11.95 -6.88 -26.16
N LEU A 4 -12.96 -7.70 -25.87
CA LEU A 4 -13.16 -8.28 -24.53
C LEU A 4 -12.06 -9.30 -24.22
N LEU A 5 -11.67 -10.08 -25.21
CA LEU A 5 -10.58 -11.06 -25.12
C LEU A 5 -9.24 -10.38 -24.90
N ASP A 6 -8.93 -9.33 -25.67
CA ASP A 6 -7.72 -8.52 -25.55
C ASP A 6 -7.59 -7.89 -24.15
N ILE A 7 -8.67 -7.31 -23.65
CA ILE A 7 -8.72 -6.75 -22.28
C ILE A 7 -8.44 -7.84 -21.25
N THR A 8 -9.08 -9.00 -21.36
CA THR A 8 -8.86 -10.11 -20.41
C THR A 8 -7.43 -10.63 -20.43
N VAL A 9 -6.80 -10.74 -21.61
CA VAL A 9 -5.41 -11.19 -21.76
C VAL A 9 -4.45 -10.18 -21.12
N LEU A 10 -4.66 -8.88 -21.35
CA LEU A 10 -3.84 -7.82 -20.77
C LEU A 10 -3.98 -7.75 -19.24
N PHE A 11 -5.19 -7.90 -18.71
CA PHE A 11 -5.41 -8.00 -17.26
C PHE A 11 -4.77 -9.25 -16.66
N ALA A 12 -4.87 -10.40 -17.33
CA ALA A 12 -4.22 -11.63 -16.89
C ALA A 12 -2.70 -11.47 -16.86
N LEU A 13 -2.12 -10.81 -17.87
CA LEU A 13 -0.69 -10.51 -17.92
C LEU A 13 -0.28 -9.54 -16.79
N ALA A 14 -1.05 -8.48 -16.55
CA ALA A 14 -0.80 -7.56 -15.44
C ALA A 14 -0.82 -8.27 -14.08
N LEU A 15 -1.81 -9.15 -13.86
CA LEU A 15 -1.91 -9.96 -12.64
C LEU A 15 -0.74 -10.94 -12.51
N ALA A 16 -0.35 -11.60 -13.60
CA ALA A 16 0.81 -12.49 -13.61
C ALA A 16 2.09 -11.74 -13.25
N LEU A 17 2.28 -10.51 -13.75
CA LEU A 17 3.41 -9.66 -13.37
C LEU A 17 3.36 -9.25 -11.90
N CYS A 18 2.19 -8.87 -11.38
CA CYS A 18 2.02 -8.60 -9.95
C CYS A 18 2.42 -9.81 -9.10
N PHE A 19 1.96 -11.01 -9.45
CA PHE A 19 2.33 -12.24 -8.73
C PHE A 19 3.82 -12.57 -8.83
N LEU A 20 4.43 -12.32 -9.99
CA LEU A 20 5.87 -12.50 -10.18
C LEU A 20 6.67 -11.57 -9.25
N VAL A 21 6.29 -10.29 -9.18
CA VAL A 21 6.92 -9.33 -8.26
C VAL A 21 6.71 -9.75 -6.81
N GLU A 22 5.50 -10.16 -6.45
CA GLU A 22 5.18 -10.63 -5.10
C GLU A 22 6.08 -11.83 -4.69
N ARG A 23 6.21 -12.84 -5.55
CA ARG A 23 7.08 -14.00 -5.31
C ARG A 23 8.55 -13.63 -5.26
N PHE A 24 9.01 -12.72 -6.13
CA PHE A 24 10.38 -12.21 -6.08
C PHE A 24 10.66 -11.51 -4.74
N MET A 25 9.73 -10.70 -4.25
CA MET A 25 9.86 -10.01 -2.97
C MET A 25 9.87 -10.97 -1.77
N GLU A 26 9.10 -12.05 -1.83
CA GLU A 26 9.18 -13.13 -0.83
C GLU A 26 10.57 -13.78 -0.80
N ILE A 27 11.13 -14.11 -1.96
CA ILE A 27 12.48 -14.70 -2.07
C ILE A 27 13.53 -13.72 -1.50
N VAL A 28 13.46 -12.44 -1.87
CA VAL A 28 14.38 -11.41 -1.34
C VAL A 28 14.25 -11.30 0.18
N LYS A 29 13.02 -11.36 0.73
CA LYS A 29 12.80 -11.34 2.17
C LYS A 29 13.39 -12.58 2.85
N SER A 30 13.16 -13.78 2.32
CA SER A 30 13.72 -15.02 2.86
C SER A 30 15.25 -15.01 2.82
N LEU A 31 15.85 -14.50 1.74
CA LEU A 31 17.30 -14.34 1.64
C LEU A 31 17.81 -13.34 2.67
N TYR A 32 17.11 -12.21 2.85
CA TYR A 32 17.43 -11.22 3.87
C TYR A 32 17.38 -11.82 5.29
N ASP A 33 16.34 -12.58 5.63
CA ASP A 33 16.20 -13.19 6.96
C ASP A 33 17.31 -14.23 7.21
N LEU A 34 17.71 -14.97 6.17
CA LEU A 34 18.85 -15.89 6.25
C LEU A 34 20.17 -15.16 6.49
N LEU A 35 20.40 -14.03 5.81
CA LEU A 35 21.58 -13.19 6.02
C LEU A 35 21.58 -12.56 7.42
N ASP A 36 20.44 -12.01 7.87
CA ASP A 36 20.32 -11.40 9.19
C ASP A 36 20.62 -12.40 10.32
N SER A 37 20.15 -13.66 10.17
CA SER A 37 20.47 -14.76 11.08
C SER A 37 21.93 -15.20 11.02
N ARG A 38 22.58 -15.12 9.85
CA ARG A 38 23.99 -15.50 9.67
C ARG A 38 24.97 -14.48 10.25
N PHE A 39 24.59 -13.20 10.25
CA PHE A 39 25.46 -12.09 10.61
C PHE A 39 25.15 -11.47 11.98
N ASP A 40 24.22 -12.04 12.76
CA ASP A 40 23.87 -11.57 14.11
C ASP A 40 23.56 -10.07 14.16
N TRP A 41 22.80 -9.59 13.18
CA TRP A 41 22.44 -8.17 13.04
C TRP A 41 21.52 -7.66 14.14
N PHE A 42 21.10 -8.49 15.09
CA PHE A 42 20.34 -8.09 16.27
C PHE A 42 20.99 -6.91 17.00
N LYS A 43 22.33 -6.89 17.15
CA LYS A 43 23.05 -5.78 17.82
C LYS A 43 22.85 -4.44 17.10
N TYR A 44 22.83 -4.46 15.77
CA TYR A 44 22.58 -3.27 14.96
C TYR A 44 21.15 -2.77 15.16
N TRP A 45 20.18 -3.68 15.12
CA TRP A 45 18.76 -3.36 15.32
C TRP A 45 18.50 -2.81 16.73
N THR A 46 19.07 -3.42 17.78
CA THR A 46 18.99 -2.91 19.15
C THR A 46 19.53 -1.49 19.27
N LYS A 47 20.72 -1.20 18.71
CA LYS A 47 21.30 0.15 18.73
C LYS A 47 20.43 1.17 17.99
N LYS A 48 19.81 0.76 16.88
CA LYS A 48 18.89 1.60 16.11
C LYS A 48 17.59 1.88 16.88
N THR A 49 17.05 0.87 17.57
CA THR A 49 15.87 1.01 18.44
C THR A 49 16.12 2.00 19.56
N TYR A 50 17.27 1.95 20.23
CA TYR A 50 17.62 2.94 21.26
C TYR A 50 17.66 4.37 20.70
N ARG A 51 18.21 4.58 19.50
CA ARG A 51 18.22 5.91 18.86
C ARG A 51 16.81 6.40 18.53
N ILE A 52 15.95 5.53 18.00
CA ILE A 52 14.57 5.87 17.67
C ILE A 52 13.79 6.17 18.94
N ARG A 53 13.94 5.34 19.98
CA ARG A 53 13.36 5.58 21.31
C ARG A 53 13.78 6.94 21.86
N ASN A 54 15.07 7.25 21.90
CA ASN A 54 15.54 8.54 22.41
C ASN A 54 15.01 9.73 21.60
N THR A 55 14.91 9.57 20.27
CA THR A 55 14.35 10.62 19.40
C THR A 55 12.86 10.82 19.67
N LEU A 56 12.12 9.73 19.87
CA LEU A 56 10.70 9.76 20.21
C LEU A 56 10.50 10.38 21.60
N GLU A 57 11.28 9.96 22.60
CA GLU A 57 11.22 10.45 23.97
C GLU A 57 11.53 11.95 24.04
N ASN A 58 12.55 12.42 23.32
CA ASN A 58 12.85 13.85 23.21
C ASN A 58 11.71 14.63 22.56
N ARG A 59 11.10 14.10 21.50
CA ARG A 59 9.92 14.73 20.87
C ARG A 59 8.71 14.70 21.78
N LEU A 60 8.49 13.61 22.51
CA LEU A 60 7.38 13.46 23.43
C LEU A 60 7.50 14.46 24.57
N ARG A 61 8.69 14.61 25.16
CA ARG A 61 8.99 15.58 26.21
C ARG A 61 8.68 17.01 25.73
N ILE A 62 9.05 17.37 24.50
CA ILE A 62 8.74 18.69 23.91
C ILE A 62 7.22 18.87 23.73
N VAL A 63 6.51 17.84 23.28
CA VAL A 63 5.06 17.88 23.03
C VAL A 63 4.24 17.81 24.33
N GLU A 64 4.77 17.20 25.38
CA GLU A 64 4.16 17.14 26.71
C GLU A 64 4.03 18.54 27.33
N TYR A 65 5.03 19.41 27.11
CA TYR A 65 4.91 20.84 27.43
C TYR A 65 3.81 21.57 26.63
N ALA A 66 3.41 21.06 25.47
CA ALA A 66 2.33 21.60 24.63
C ALA A 66 0.94 21.02 24.94
N GLY A 67 0.83 20.13 25.94
CA GLY A 67 -0.43 19.60 26.47
C GLY A 67 -0.76 18.15 26.08
N LYS A 68 -1.39 17.43 27.02
CA LYS A 68 -1.70 15.98 26.94
C LYS A 68 -2.42 15.54 25.66
N ARG A 69 -3.24 16.40 25.06
CA ARG A 69 -4.00 16.11 23.83
C ARG A 69 -3.09 15.95 22.60
N ASN A 70 -2.03 16.76 22.50
CA ASN A 70 -1.10 16.68 21.37
C ASN A 70 -0.17 15.46 21.50
N THR A 71 0.19 15.10 22.72
CA THR A 71 0.98 13.91 23.02
C THR A 71 0.26 12.64 22.56
N ALA A 72 -1.03 12.53 22.88
CA ALA A 72 -1.87 11.40 22.45
C ALA A 72 -2.01 11.29 20.91
N ILE A 73 -2.08 12.41 20.19
CA ILE A 73 -2.15 12.41 18.71
C ILE A 73 -0.85 11.90 18.10
N VAL A 74 0.30 12.34 18.59
CA VAL A 74 1.61 11.89 18.11
C VAL A 74 1.80 10.41 18.42
N LEU A 75 1.41 9.99 19.63
CA LEU A 75 1.50 8.60 20.08
C LEU A 75 0.60 7.67 19.26
N ASN A 76 -0.66 8.08 18.99
CA ASN A 76 -1.57 7.30 18.15
C ASN A 76 -1.08 7.20 16.71
N LYS A 77 -0.56 8.28 16.10
CA LYS A 77 0.04 8.19 14.76
C LYS A 77 1.25 7.25 14.72
N PHE A 78 2.04 7.24 15.78
CA PHE A 78 3.20 6.38 15.89
C PHE A 78 2.79 4.91 16.09
N LYS A 79 1.79 4.66 16.96
CA LYS A 79 1.21 3.34 17.20
C LYS A 79 0.50 2.79 15.97
N GLU A 80 -0.27 3.60 15.26
CA GLU A 80 -0.90 3.22 13.98
C GLU A 80 0.16 2.78 12.97
N LYS A 81 1.26 3.54 12.86
CA LYS A 81 2.32 3.26 11.89
C LYS A 81 3.19 2.04 12.25
N LEU A 82 3.32 1.73 13.54
CA LEU A 82 4.17 0.63 14.03
C LEU A 82 3.41 -0.67 14.29
N MET A 83 2.24 -0.57 14.94
CA MET A 83 1.53 -1.71 15.51
C MET A 83 0.24 -2.06 14.76
N ASN A 84 -0.21 -1.25 13.78
CA ASN A 84 -1.50 -1.45 13.09
C ASN A 84 -2.73 -1.53 14.03
N GLU A 85 -2.57 -1.23 15.32
CA GLU A 85 -3.61 -1.34 16.35
C GLU A 85 -4.14 0.03 16.75
N ALA A 86 -5.47 0.13 16.76
CA ALA A 86 -6.25 1.35 16.93
C ALA A 86 -6.76 1.55 18.37
N GLU A 87 -6.14 0.93 19.38
CA GLU A 87 -6.54 1.21 20.75
C GLU A 87 -5.88 2.52 21.25
N PRO A 88 -6.69 3.52 21.66
CA PRO A 88 -6.19 4.80 22.13
C PRO A 88 -5.35 4.60 23.39
N SER A 89 -4.08 5.00 23.34
CA SER A 89 -3.20 4.96 24.50
C SER A 89 -3.40 6.20 25.37
N GLU A 90 -3.61 6.01 26.68
CA GLU A 90 -3.71 7.07 27.69
C GLU A 90 -2.34 7.65 28.09
N GLY A 91 -1.43 7.83 27.13
CA GLY A 91 -0.18 8.55 27.35
C GLY A 91 0.98 7.71 27.90
N GLU A 92 0.88 6.38 27.93
CA GLU A 92 2.01 5.52 28.24
C GLU A 92 2.95 5.35 27.05
N VAL A 93 4.26 5.52 27.29
CA VAL A 93 5.28 5.40 26.25
C VAL A 93 5.28 3.96 25.71
N PRO A 94 5.06 3.73 24.41
CA PRO A 94 4.99 2.39 23.86
C PRO A 94 6.34 1.70 24.04
N VAL A 95 6.30 0.45 24.54
CA VAL A 95 7.48 -0.39 24.65
C VAL A 95 7.97 -0.72 23.25
N LEU A 96 9.02 -0.03 22.81
CA LEU A 96 9.67 -0.23 21.52
C LEU A 96 10.57 -1.46 21.58
N SER A 97 10.13 -2.58 21.00
CA SER A 97 10.98 -3.76 20.82
C SER A 97 11.90 -3.61 19.59
N GLY A 98 13.07 -4.24 19.65
CA GLY A 98 14.01 -4.33 18.53
C GLY A 98 13.36 -4.91 17.27
N ASP A 99 12.56 -5.94 17.46
CA ASP A 99 11.90 -6.68 16.38
C ASP A 99 10.83 -5.83 15.69
N LEU A 100 10.12 -4.97 16.41
CA LEU A 100 9.13 -4.07 15.82
C LEU A 100 9.79 -3.05 14.88
N VAL A 101 10.90 -2.46 15.33
CA VAL A 101 11.69 -1.52 14.51
C VAL A 101 12.26 -2.22 13.28
N ARG A 102 12.78 -3.45 13.44
CA ARG A 102 13.26 -4.29 12.34
C ARG A 102 12.14 -4.54 11.34
N ALA A 103 11.00 -5.07 11.78
CA ALA A 103 9.87 -5.43 10.92
C ALA A 103 9.34 -4.24 10.12
N VAL A 104 9.16 -3.08 10.77
CA VAL A 104 8.67 -1.87 10.10
C VAL A 104 9.69 -1.34 9.10
N THR A 105 10.97 -1.36 9.46
CA THR A 105 12.05 -0.93 8.58
C THR A 105 12.13 -1.83 7.34
N ILE A 106 12.13 -3.15 7.53
CA ILE A 106 12.16 -4.12 6.42
C ILE A 106 10.92 -3.96 5.55
N LYS A 107 9.74 -3.79 6.14
CA LYS A 107 8.48 -3.55 5.41
C LYS A 107 8.52 -2.27 4.58
N ALA A 108 9.19 -1.22 5.06
CA ALA A 108 9.37 0.00 4.30
C ALA A 108 10.33 -0.19 3.12
N TYR A 109 11.48 -0.84 3.35
CA TYR A 109 12.43 -1.15 2.28
C TYR A 109 11.85 -2.12 1.26
N SER A 110 11.09 -3.12 1.68
CA SER A 110 10.45 -4.08 0.76
C SER A 110 9.46 -3.38 -0.17
N LYS A 111 8.71 -2.39 0.32
CA LYS A 111 7.84 -1.56 -0.53
C LYS A 111 8.64 -0.76 -1.56
N ILE A 112 9.76 -0.15 -1.15
CA ILE A 112 10.60 0.62 -2.06
C ILE A 112 11.18 -0.29 -3.15
N ILE A 113 11.75 -1.43 -2.76
CA ILE A 113 12.32 -2.41 -3.70
C ILE A 113 11.23 -2.95 -4.64
N GLY A 114 10.04 -3.27 -4.12
CA GLY A 114 8.90 -3.73 -4.91
C GLY A 114 8.47 -2.69 -5.95
N ILE A 115 8.31 -1.43 -5.55
CA ILE A 115 8.00 -0.31 -6.47
C ILE A 115 9.09 -0.17 -7.54
N THR A 116 10.37 -0.17 -7.14
CA THR A 116 11.47 -0.04 -8.10
C THR A 116 11.52 -1.21 -9.08
N ALA A 117 11.33 -2.45 -8.60
CA ALA A 117 11.28 -3.64 -9.44
C ALA A 117 10.09 -3.59 -10.42
N GLY A 118 8.91 -3.18 -9.95
CA GLY A 118 7.73 -3.00 -10.79
C GLY A 118 7.92 -1.92 -11.86
N ILE A 119 8.56 -0.79 -11.51
CA ILE A 119 8.93 0.27 -12.48
C ILE A 119 9.90 -0.27 -13.53
N LEU A 120 10.95 -0.98 -13.12
CA LEU A 120 11.92 -1.57 -14.05
C LEU A 120 11.27 -2.59 -14.99
N LEU A 121 10.38 -3.46 -14.48
CA LEU A 121 9.62 -4.40 -15.28
C LEU A 121 8.70 -3.70 -16.28
N ALA A 122 7.97 -2.66 -15.83
CA ALA A 122 7.10 -1.88 -16.70
C ALA A 122 7.89 -1.18 -17.82
N PHE A 123 9.08 -0.65 -17.53
CA PHE A 123 9.98 -0.09 -18.55
C PHE A 123 10.50 -1.16 -19.51
N TRP A 124 10.92 -2.31 -19.01
CA TRP A 124 11.50 -3.37 -19.83
C TRP A 124 10.48 -3.98 -20.79
N MET A 125 9.25 -4.22 -20.31
CA MET A 125 8.16 -4.78 -21.11
C MET A 125 7.33 -3.71 -21.82
N LYS A 126 7.63 -2.41 -21.61
CA LYS A 126 6.87 -1.27 -22.12
C LYS A 126 5.36 -1.36 -21.82
N VAL A 127 5.02 -1.84 -20.63
CA VAL A 127 3.62 -2.02 -20.21
C VAL A 127 3.03 -0.67 -19.80
N ASP A 128 2.01 -0.21 -20.51
CA ASP A 128 1.20 0.95 -20.14
C ASP A 128 -0.18 0.48 -19.68
N LEU A 129 -0.37 0.35 -18.37
CA LEU A 129 -1.66 -0.05 -17.79
C LEU A 129 -2.75 0.99 -18.06
N PHE A 130 -2.40 2.26 -18.26
CA PHE A 130 -3.39 3.30 -18.56
C PHE A 130 -3.96 3.16 -19.96
N ASP A 131 -3.14 2.77 -20.93
CA ASP A 131 -3.60 2.53 -22.29
C ASP A 131 -4.57 1.33 -22.35
N VAL A 132 -4.26 0.28 -21.59
CA VAL A 132 -5.16 -0.87 -21.37
C VAL A 132 -6.46 -0.46 -20.69
N PHE A 133 -6.38 0.37 -19.64
CA PHE A 133 -7.55 0.83 -18.90
C PHE A 133 -8.46 1.74 -19.73
N GLN A 134 -7.85 2.64 -20.52
CA GLN A 134 -8.55 3.57 -21.38
C GLN A 134 -9.24 2.83 -22.54
N SER A 135 -8.59 1.80 -23.08
CA SER A 135 -9.18 0.91 -24.09
C SER A 135 -10.33 0.06 -23.52
N ALA A 136 -10.28 -0.31 -22.24
CA ALA A 136 -11.33 -1.08 -21.57
C ALA A 136 -12.55 -0.25 -21.11
N MET A 137 -12.38 1.05 -20.84
CA MET A 137 -13.41 1.94 -20.30
C MET A 137 -13.96 2.93 -21.35
N SER A 138 -14.24 2.46 -22.58
CA SER A 138 -14.55 3.31 -23.75
C SER A 138 -15.67 4.37 -23.59
N ASP A 139 -16.45 4.38 -22.50
CA ASP A 139 -17.55 5.32 -22.28
C ASP A 139 -17.51 6.15 -20.96
N SER A 140 -16.53 5.97 -20.07
CA SER A 140 -16.51 6.76 -18.82
C SER A 140 -15.53 7.94 -18.90
N SER A 141 -16.03 9.09 -19.34
CA SER A 141 -15.35 10.39 -19.42
C SER A 141 -14.75 10.95 -18.11
N LEU A 142 -14.89 10.22 -17.00
CA LEU A 142 -14.57 10.69 -15.65
C LEU A 142 -13.13 10.43 -15.19
N TRP A 143 -12.33 9.66 -15.92
CA TRP A 143 -10.97 9.27 -15.51
C TRP A 143 -9.87 9.58 -16.53
N ILE A 144 -10.07 10.63 -17.35
CA ILE A 144 -9.00 11.15 -18.20
C ILE A 144 -7.97 11.84 -17.31
N VAL A 145 -7.12 11.05 -16.65
CA VAL A 145 -5.85 11.54 -16.13
C VAL A 145 -5.02 11.82 -17.38
N ASN A 146 -5.08 13.06 -17.88
CA ASN A 146 -4.39 13.51 -19.08
C ASN A 146 -2.88 13.63 -18.81
N ILE A 147 -2.25 12.52 -18.46
CA ILE A 147 -0.81 12.41 -18.34
C ILE A 147 -0.29 12.37 -19.77
N LYS A 148 0.16 13.54 -20.23
CA LYS A 148 0.64 13.77 -21.60
C LYS A 148 1.97 13.06 -21.90
N SER A 149 2.68 12.60 -20.87
CA SER A 149 3.98 11.93 -20.99
C SER A 149 3.85 10.42 -20.80
N GLN A 150 4.17 9.66 -21.85
CA GLN A 150 4.20 8.19 -21.85
C GLN A 150 5.11 7.61 -20.76
N SER A 151 6.26 8.25 -20.50
CA SER A 151 7.21 7.81 -19.47
C SER A 151 6.59 7.83 -18.06
N TRP A 152 5.77 8.83 -17.75
CA TRP A 152 5.08 8.92 -16.46
C TRP A 152 4.00 7.86 -16.30
N ARG A 153 3.29 7.49 -17.39
CA ARG A 153 2.30 6.42 -17.37
C ARG A 153 2.94 5.06 -17.06
N ILE A 154 4.11 4.79 -17.65
CA ILE A 154 4.90 3.58 -17.39
C ILE A 154 5.37 3.55 -15.93
N VAL A 155 5.86 4.67 -15.40
CA VAL A 155 6.28 4.76 -13.98
C VAL A 155 5.13 4.46 -13.03
N ILE A 156 3.95 5.05 -13.26
CA ILE A 156 2.79 4.81 -12.39
C ILE A 156 2.29 3.37 -12.54
N SER A 157 2.24 2.84 -13.77
CA SER A 157 1.88 1.45 -14.02
C SER A 157 2.81 0.48 -13.29
N GLY A 158 4.11 0.72 -13.39
CA GLY A 158 5.11 -0.06 -12.68
C GLY A 158 5.06 0.10 -11.17
N ALA A 159 4.71 1.28 -10.65
CA ALA A 159 4.49 1.47 -9.22
C ALA A 159 3.26 0.70 -8.72
N ILE A 160 2.19 0.63 -9.51
CA ILE A 160 0.99 -0.17 -9.20
C ILE A 160 1.35 -1.67 -9.18
N ILE A 161 2.06 -2.14 -10.21
CA ILE A 161 2.55 -3.54 -10.29
C ILE A 161 3.48 -3.84 -9.11
N GLY A 162 4.38 -2.92 -8.79
CA GLY A 162 5.38 -3.06 -7.72
C GLY A 162 4.81 -3.02 -6.31
N LEU A 163 3.66 -2.37 -6.12
CA LEU A 163 2.90 -2.43 -4.87
C LEU A 163 2.11 -3.75 -4.73
N GLY A 164 1.99 -4.52 -5.80
CA GLY A 164 1.37 -5.84 -5.83
C GLY A 164 -0.16 -5.80 -5.85
N THR A 165 -0.78 -6.81 -5.23
CA THR A 165 -2.23 -7.01 -5.21
C THR A 165 -2.96 -6.10 -4.22
N ASP A 166 -2.27 -5.48 -3.26
CA ASP A 166 -2.87 -4.64 -2.21
C ASP A 166 -3.67 -3.43 -2.75
N PRO A 167 -3.12 -2.60 -3.67
CA PRO A 167 -3.88 -1.52 -4.31
C PRO A 167 -5.02 -2.05 -5.18
N LEU A 168 -4.77 -3.14 -5.92
CA LEU A 168 -5.77 -3.82 -6.74
C LEU A 168 -6.94 -4.32 -5.89
N HIS A 169 -6.67 -4.89 -4.71
CA HIS A 169 -7.67 -5.40 -3.80
C HIS A 169 -8.50 -4.25 -3.19
N LYS A 170 -7.87 -3.13 -2.84
CA LYS A 170 -8.59 -1.91 -2.43
C LYS A 170 -9.45 -1.35 -3.55
N PHE A 171 -8.96 -1.41 -4.79
CA PHE A 171 -9.71 -0.96 -5.95
C PHE A 171 -10.94 -1.83 -6.22
N ILE A 172 -10.78 -3.16 -6.22
CA ILE A 172 -11.88 -4.13 -6.35
C ILE A 172 -12.93 -3.88 -5.27
N ARG A 173 -12.52 -3.79 -3.99
CA ARG A 173 -13.44 -3.46 -2.88
C ARG A 173 -14.14 -2.12 -3.08
N THR A 174 -13.47 -1.13 -3.68
CA THR A 174 -14.09 0.18 -3.94
C THR A 174 -15.16 0.09 -5.03
N ILE A 175 -14.91 -0.70 -6.09
CA ILE A 175 -15.90 -0.98 -7.13
C ILE A 175 -17.09 -1.76 -6.56
N GLU A 176 -16.82 -2.80 -5.79
CA GLU A 176 -17.83 -3.65 -5.15
C GLU A 176 -18.73 -2.85 -4.21
N ASN A 177 -18.15 -2.06 -3.31
CA ASN A 177 -18.88 -1.16 -2.42
C ASN A 177 -19.74 -0.11 -3.17
N ARG A 178 -19.31 0.32 -4.36
CA ARG A 178 -20.12 1.24 -5.20
C ARG A 178 -21.30 0.53 -5.84
N ARG A 179 -21.10 -0.71 -6.30
CA ARG A 179 -22.16 -1.55 -6.87
C ARG A 179 -23.22 -1.87 -5.83
N GLU A 180 -22.81 -2.28 -4.64
CA GLU A 180 -23.71 -2.52 -3.50
C GLU A 180 -24.50 -1.26 -3.11
N LYS A 181 -23.85 -0.09 -3.07
CA LYS A 181 -24.53 1.18 -2.80
C LYS A 181 -25.54 1.55 -3.88
N LYS A 182 -25.29 1.18 -5.14
CA LYS A 182 -26.23 1.42 -6.25
C LYS A 182 -27.43 0.49 -6.13
N GLU A 183 -27.22 -0.79 -5.87
CA GLU A 183 -28.29 -1.78 -5.66
C GLU A 183 -29.13 -1.47 -4.41
N GLN A 184 -28.52 -0.96 -3.33
CA GLN A 184 -29.26 -0.50 -2.15
C GLN A 184 -30.11 0.74 -2.44
N ARG A 185 -29.60 1.69 -3.24
CA ARG A 185 -30.38 2.87 -3.65
C ARG A 185 -31.57 2.49 -4.54
N GLU A 186 -31.37 1.56 -5.46
CA GLU A 186 -32.43 1.01 -6.31
C GLU A 186 -33.49 0.30 -5.45
N LYS A 187 -33.11 -0.58 -4.53
CA LYS A 187 -34.04 -1.25 -3.61
C LYS A 187 -34.82 -0.29 -2.70
N VAL A 188 -34.21 0.82 -2.26
CA VAL A 188 -34.88 1.85 -1.45
C VAL A 188 -35.84 2.69 -2.28
N GLN A 189 -35.54 2.96 -3.56
CA GLN A 189 -36.46 3.61 -4.48
C GLN A 189 -37.65 2.73 -4.83
N THR A 190 -37.43 1.45 -5.14
CA THR A 190 -38.53 0.51 -5.43
C THR A 190 -39.44 0.32 -4.21
N LYS A 191 -38.90 0.30 -2.99
CA LYS A 191 -39.72 0.27 -1.76
C LYS A 191 -40.55 1.54 -1.53
N LYS A 192 -40.09 2.70 -1.99
CA LYS A 192 -40.86 3.95 -1.91
C LYS A 192 -41.97 4.02 -2.95
N GLU A 193 -41.75 3.48 -4.15
CA GLU A 193 -42.77 3.42 -5.20
C GLU A 193 -43.87 2.40 -4.92
N VAL A 194 -43.58 1.30 -4.22
CA VAL A 194 -44.58 0.29 -3.82
C VAL A 194 -45.39 0.73 -2.57
N ALA A 195 -44.91 1.73 -1.84
CA ALA A 195 -45.57 2.27 -0.63
C ALA A 195 -46.36 3.57 -0.87
N SER A 196 -46.38 4.07 -2.11
CA SER A 196 -47.19 5.20 -2.57
C SER A 196 -48.38 4.72 -3.40
#